data_AF-A0AAV5DQQ9-F1
#
_entry.id   AF-A0AAV5DQQ9-F1
#
_cell.length_a   1.000
_cell.length_b   1.000
_cell.length_c   1.000
_cell.angle_alpha   90.00
_cell.angle_beta   90.00
_cell.angle_gamma   90.00
#
_symmetry.space_group_name_H-M   'P 1'
#
loop_
_entity.id
_entity.type
_entity.pdbx_description
1 polymer ?
#
loop_
_entity_poly.entity_id
_entity_poly.type
_entity_poly.pdbx_seq_one_letter_code
_entity_poly.pdbx_strand_id
1 'polypeptide(L)'
;MENPEYFPSSYDTAWVAMVPLPGASPEAPCFPQTVEWILQNQQVNGSWCADEFGVSINKEILLSTLACVIALKKWNVGSEQIKRGTRDGFLVIFCFWYS
;
A
#
# COMPACT_ATOMS: atom_id res chain seq x y z
N MET A 1 29.53 2.41 -13.10
CA MET A 1 28.85 2.41 -11.79
C MET A 1 27.38 2.59 -12.09
N GLU A 2 26.67 1.49 -12.33
CA GLU A 2 25.22 1.53 -12.44
C GLU A 2 24.69 1.74 -11.03
N ASN A 3 24.03 2.88 -10.81
CA ASN A 3 23.22 3.10 -9.63
C ASN A 3 22.13 2.02 -9.68
N PRO A 4 22.01 1.11 -8.69
CA PRO A 4 20.92 0.16 -8.71
C PRO A 4 19.62 0.96 -8.80
N GLU A 5 18.89 0.81 -9.91
CA GLU A 5 17.56 1.39 -10.07
C GLU A 5 16.66 0.72 -9.03
N TYR A 6 16.62 1.31 -7.84
CA TYR A 6 15.76 0.85 -6.76
C TYR A 6 14.36 1.31 -7.09
N PHE A 7 13.58 0.47 -7.77
CA PHE A 7 12.16 0.71 -7.90
C PHE A 7 11.57 0.78 -6.49
N PRO A 8 10.82 1.86 -6.15
CA PRO A 8 10.19 1.95 -4.85
C PRO A 8 9.25 0.76 -4.67
N SER A 9 9.57 -0.10 -3.70
CA SER A 9 8.72 -1.21 -3.30
C SER A 9 7.42 -0.63 -2.73
N SER A 10 6.31 -0.95 -3.37
CA SER A 10 4.98 -0.52 -2.94
C SER A 10 4.63 -1.06 -1.55
N TYR A 11 5.16 -2.23 -1.19
CA TYR A 11 5.04 -2.81 0.15
C TYR A 11 5.71 -1.94 1.21
N ASP A 12 6.97 -1.58 1.01
CA ASP A 12 7.73 -0.74 1.96
C ASP A 12 7.12 0.66 2.07
N THR A 13 6.69 1.21 0.93
CA THR A 13 6.03 2.53 0.87
C THR A 13 4.70 2.53 1.64
N ALA A 14 3.92 1.45 1.54
CA ALA A 14 2.69 1.29 2.31
C ALA A 14 2.94 1.20 3.82
N TRP A 15 4.02 0.53 4.24
CA TRP A 15 4.41 0.51 5.64
C TRP A 15 4.75 1.89 6.17
N VAL A 16 5.54 2.67 5.42
CA VAL A 16 5.88 4.05 5.80
C VAL A 16 4.62 4.94 5.82
N ALA A 17 3.70 4.74 4.88
CA ALA A 17 2.43 5.46 4.85
C ALA A 17 1.55 5.23 6.07
N MET A 18 1.65 4.07 6.74
CA MET A 18 0.86 3.78 7.94
C MET A 18 1.39 4.45 9.22
N VAL A 19 2.58 5.06 9.20
CA VAL A 19 3.19 5.66 10.39
C VAL A 19 2.46 6.94 10.78
N PRO A 20 1.85 7.03 11.97
CA PRO A 20 1.19 8.24 12.43
C PRO A 20 2.21 9.30 12.86
N LEU A 21 1.84 10.58 12.71
CA LEU A 21 2.67 11.68 13.16
C LEU A 21 2.80 11.67 14.71
N PRO A 22 4.02 11.60 15.29
CA PRO A 22 4.20 11.58 16.74
C PRO A 22 3.68 12.87 17.39
N GLY A 23 2.80 12.75 18.36
CA GLY A 23 2.28 13.89 19.13
C GLY A 23 1.11 14.65 18.48
N ALA A 24 0.65 14.24 17.29
CA ALA A 24 -0.62 14.68 16.72
C ALA A 24 -1.75 13.68 17.05
N SER A 25 -3.01 14.09 16.90
CA SER A 25 -4.11 13.13 16.86
C SER A 25 -3.81 12.06 15.80
N PRO A 26 -4.27 10.80 15.95
CA PRO A 26 -4.02 9.70 15.01
C PRO A 26 -4.68 9.88 13.62
N GLU A 27 -4.98 11.12 13.24
CA GLU A 27 -5.71 11.53 12.04
C GLU A 27 -4.78 11.95 10.90
N ALA A 28 -3.48 12.12 11.16
CA ALA A 28 -2.51 12.55 10.13
C ALA A 28 -1.32 11.57 9.96
N PRO A 29 -0.97 11.21 8.71
CA PRO A 29 0.25 10.46 8.42
C PRO A 29 1.50 11.29 8.70
N CYS A 30 2.55 10.64 9.20
CA CYS A 30 3.87 11.25 9.33
C CYS A 30 4.46 11.62 7.95
N PHE A 31 4.15 10.81 6.94
CA PHE A 31 4.62 10.97 5.56
C PHE A 31 3.44 11.03 4.59
N PRO A 32 2.80 12.19 4.38
CA PRO A 32 1.66 12.28 3.46
C PRO A 32 2.03 11.96 2.01
N GLN A 33 3.29 12.18 1.62
CA GLN A 33 3.80 11.90 0.27
C GLN A 33 3.72 10.41 -0.09
N THR A 34 3.91 9.51 0.87
CA THR A 34 3.81 8.06 0.60
C THR A 34 2.37 7.63 0.39
N VAL A 35 1.41 8.25 1.10
CA VAL A 35 -0.03 8.04 0.87
C VAL A 35 -0.44 8.52 -0.52
N GLU A 36 0.03 9.69 -0.94
CA GLU A 36 -0.21 10.24 -2.28
C GLU A 36 0.42 9.37 -3.37
N TRP A 37 1.64 8.89 -3.16
CA TRP A 37 2.30 7.95 -4.07
C TRP A 37 1.45 6.69 -4.26
N ILE A 38 0.92 6.11 -3.18
CA ILE A 38 0.02 4.96 -3.25
C ILE A 38 -1.24 5.30 -4.07
N LEU A 39 -1.85 6.47 -3.89
CA LEU A 39 -3.02 6.87 -4.68
C LEU A 39 -2.75 6.95 -6.19
N GLN A 40 -1.53 7.35 -6.57
CA GLN A 40 -1.14 7.59 -7.96
C GLN A 40 -0.57 6.35 -8.66
N ASN A 41 -0.02 5.38 -7.92
CA ASN A 41 0.70 4.23 -8.46
C ASN A 41 -0.13 2.93 -8.48
N GLN A 42 -1.46 3.02 -8.38
CA GLN A 42 -2.31 1.86 -8.60
C GLN A 42 -2.33 1.49 -10.10
N GLN A 43 -2.06 0.22 -10.39
CA GLN A 43 -2.13 -0.34 -11.73
C GLN A 43 -3.59 -0.46 -12.22
N VAL A 44 -3.77 -0.55 -13.53
CA VAL A 44 -5.11 -0.65 -14.16
C VAL A 44 -5.87 -1.92 -13.72
N ASN A 45 -5.15 -2.99 -13.40
CA ASN A 45 -5.70 -4.24 -12.86
C ASN A 45 -6.11 -4.13 -11.38
N GLY A 46 -5.81 -3.00 -10.70
CA GLY A 46 -6.08 -2.77 -9.29
C GLY A 46 -4.94 -3.14 -8.34
N SER A 47 -3.84 -3.72 -8.82
CA SER A 47 -2.65 -4.04 -8.01
C SER A 47 -1.74 -2.83 -7.81
N TRP A 48 -0.79 -2.94 -6.88
CA TRP A 48 0.26 -1.94 -6.68
C TRP A 48 1.65 -2.42 -7.09
N CYS A 49 1.73 -3.57 -7.76
CA CYS A 49 2.96 -4.15 -8.23
C CYS A 49 2.80 -4.49 -9.72
N ALA A 50 3.81 -4.17 -10.52
CA ALA A 50 3.82 -4.46 -11.94
C ALA A 50 3.89 -5.98 -12.14
N ASP A 51 3.10 -6.51 -13.08
CA ASP A 51 3.26 -7.88 -13.55
C ASP A 51 4.43 -7.93 -14.53
N GLU A 52 5.64 -7.72 -14.01
CA GLU A 52 6.86 -7.66 -14.83
C GLU A 52 7.37 -9.06 -15.23
N PHE A 53 6.80 -10.13 -14.65
CA PHE A 53 7.31 -11.48 -14.88
C PHE A 53 6.28 -12.54 -15.28
N GLY A 54 4.97 -12.27 -15.36
CA GLY A 54 4.00 -13.22 -15.95
C GLY A 54 3.92 -14.59 -15.24
N VAL A 55 4.44 -14.69 -14.02
CA VAL A 55 4.43 -15.92 -13.23
C VAL A 55 3.40 -15.76 -12.12
N SER A 56 2.21 -16.34 -12.34
CA SER A 56 1.28 -16.85 -11.34
C SER A 56 1.17 -16.04 -10.03
N ILE A 57 0.20 -15.13 -9.90
CA ILE A 57 -0.22 -14.41 -8.67
C ILE A 57 0.87 -14.47 -7.58
N ASN A 58 1.92 -13.66 -7.77
CA ASN A 58 3.03 -13.68 -6.83
C ASN A 58 2.58 -13.13 -5.48
N LYS A 59 3.01 -13.79 -4.40
CA LYS A 59 2.76 -13.36 -3.01
C LYS A 59 3.13 -11.89 -2.81
N GLU A 60 4.13 -11.39 -3.53
CA GLU A 60 4.55 -9.98 -3.49
C GLU A 60 3.50 -9.03 -4.04
N ILE A 61 2.80 -9.39 -5.12
CA ILE A 61 1.70 -8.57 -5.68
C ILE A 61 0.55 -8.51 -4.66
N LEU A 62 0.22 -9.65 -4.06
CA LEU A 62 -0.83 -9.73 -3.03
C LEU A 62 -0.46 -8.92 -1.78
N LEU A 63 0.74 -9.12 -1.24
CA LEU A 63 1.23 -8.42 -0.05
C LEU A 63 1.34 -6.91 -0.29
N SER A 64 1.85 -6.49 -1.44
CA SER A 64 1.96 -5.07 -1.80
C SER A 64 0.59 -4.43 -1.96
N THR A 65 -0.33 -5.08 -2.68
CA THR A 65 -1.70 -4.58 -2.87
C THR A 65 -2.44 -4.49 -1.55
N LEU A 66 -2.30 -5.52 -0.69
CA LEU A 66 -2.91 -5.54 0.62
C LEU A 66 -2.36 -4.44 1.53
N ALA A 67 -1.04 -4.28 1.58
CA ALA A 67 -0.41 -3.22 2.37
C ALA A 67 -0.89 -1.83 1.91
N CYS A 68 -0.97 -1.59 0.59
CA CYS A 68 -1.48 -0.34 0.03
C CYS A 68 -2.95 -0.09 0.39
N VAL A 69 -3.81 -1.11 0.27
CA VAL A 69 -5.23 -1.01 0.66
C VAL A 69 -5.37 -0.71 2.17
N ILE A 70 -4.57 -1.37 3.01
CA ILE A 70 -4.58 -1.12 4.47
C ILE A 70 -4.15 0.32 4.76
N ALA A 71 -3.09 0.81 4.11
CA ALA A 71 -2.62 2.18 4.28
C ALA A 71 -3.70 3.21 3.87
N LEU A 72 -4.35 3.03 2.71
CA LEU A 72 -5.44 3.90 2.27
C LEU A 72 -6.64 3.86 3.24
N LYS A 73 -6.99 2.66 3.73
CA LYS A 73 -8.08 2.47 4.69
C LYS A 73 -7.77 3.10 6.06
N LYS A 74 -6.51 3.04 6.50
CA LYS A 74 -6.05 3.65 7.76
C LYS A 74 -6.30 5.16 7.78
N TRP A 75 -6.13 5.83 6.64
CA TRP A 75 -6.35 7.28 6.50
C TRP A 75 -7.71 7.64 5.90
N ASN A 76 -8.56 6.64 5.61
CA ASN A 76 -9.87 6.82 5.00
C ASN A 76 -9.84 7.63 3.68
N VAL A 77 -8.83 7.39 2.85
CA VAL A 77 -8.63 8.03 1.53
C VAL A 77 -8.71 6.99 0.40
N GLY A 78 -8.94 7.43 -0.84
CA GLY A 78 -8.84 6.55 -2.01
C GLY A 78 -9.85 5.39 -2.03
N SER A 79 -11.11 5.65 -1.69
CA SER A 79 -12.16 4.63 -1.59
C SER A 79 -12.35 3.82 -2.89
N GLU A 80 -12.16 4.43 -4.05
CA GLU A 80 -12.21 3.75 -5.35
C GLU A 80 -11.00 2.83 -5.57
N GLN A 81 -9.81 3.28 -5.17
CA GLN A 81 -8.57 2.51 -5.22
C GLN A 81 -8.65 1.29 -4.28
N ILE A 82 -9.22 1.47 -3.08
CA ILE A 82 -9.53 0.39 -2.14
C ILE A 82 -10.48 -0.63 -2.78
N LYS A 83 -11.60 -0.19 -3.36
CA LYS A 83 -12.58 -1.11 -4.00
C LYS A 83 -11.95 -1.93 -5.12
N ARG A 84 -11.07 -1.31 -5.92
CA ARG A 84 -10.35 -2.00 -7.01
C ARG A 84 -9.34 -3.02 -6.48
N GLY A 85 -8.60 -2.69 -5.42
CA GLY A 85 -7.61 -3.59 -4.80
C GLY A 85 -8.19 -4.69 -3.91
N THR A 86 -9.42 -4.54 -3.41
CA THR A 86 -10.08 -5.51 -2.48
C THR A 86 -11.07 -6.44 -3.18
N ARG A 87 -11.09 -6.45 -4.52
CA ARG A 87 -12.01 -7.30 -5.29
C ARG A 87 -11.76 -8.80 -5.05
N ASP A 88 -10.59 -9.15 -4.51
CA ASP A 88 -10.26 -10.46 -3.95
C ASP A 88 -10.16 -10.35 -2.41
N GLY A 89 -11.07 -11.03 -1.71
CA GLY A 89 -11.33 -10.84 -0.29
C GLY A 89 -10.16 -11.16 0.64
N PHE A 90 -9.57 -10.15 1.28
CA PHE A 90 -8.59 -10.33 2.36
C PHE A 90 -8.73 -9.24 3.42
N LEU A 91 -9.47 -9.55 4.48
CA LEU A 91 -9.72 -8.67 5.62
C LEU A 91 -9.28 -9.39 6.90
N VAL A 92 -7.96 -9.51 7.15
CA VAL A 92 -7.47 -10.22 8.35
C VAL A 92 -6.28 -9.61 9.10
N ILE A 93 -5.59 -8.57 8.64
CA ILE A 93 -4.35 -8.11 9.33
C ILE A 93 -4.59 -6.96 10.34
N PHE A 94 -5.84 -6.50 10.53
CA PHE A 94 -6.11 -5.38 11.44
C PHE A 94 -6.11 -5.75 12.94
N CYS A 95 -6.00 -7.03 13.33
CA CYS A 95 -6.07 -7.43 14.74
C CYS A 95 -4.71 -7.52 15.47
N PHE A 96 -3.56 -7.39 14.81
CA PHE A 96 -2.26 -7.65 15.46
C PHE A 96 -1.38 -6.43 15.75
N TRP A 97 -1.77 -5.21 15.35
CA TRP A 97 -0.96 -4.01 15.67
C TRP A 97 -1.49 -3.21 16.88
N TYR A 98 -2.52 -3.68 17.58
CA TYR A 98 -3.08 -2.96 18.73
C TYR A 98 -3.48 -3.89 19.89
N SER A 99 -2.67 -4.92 20.16
CA SER A 99 -2.72 -5.67 21.42
C SER A 99 -1.33 -5.85 21.99
#